data_AF-A0A1Q8ZFK3-F1
#
_entry.id   AF-A0A1Q8ZFK3-F1
#
_cell.length_a   1.000
_cell.length_b   1.000
_cell.length_c   1.000
_cell.angle_alpha   90.00
_cell.angle_beta   90.00
_cell.angle_gamma   90.00
#
_symmetry.space_group_name_H-M   'P 1'
#
loop_
_entity.id
_entity.type
_entity.pdbx_description
1 polymer ?
#
loop_
_entity_poly.entity_id
_entity_poly.type
_entity_poly.pdbx_seq_one_letter_code
_entity_poly.pdbx_strand_id
1 'polypeptide(L)'
;MEASPTQFLTLEESAQVDRALLASHEKFLTRLTLSSLKLLKHIAQDQGVAVEDLTSEQVIHWFEQDGKIRREQGPAAAFLKW
;
A
#
# COMPACT_ATOMS: atom_id res chain seq x y z
N MET A 1 -3.81 -16.13 16.27
CA MET A 1 -4.49 -15.15 15.41
C MET A 1 -3.42 -14.59 14.49
N GLU A 2 -3.28 -15.17 13.30
CA GLU A 2 -2.27 -14.74 12.33
C GLU A 2 -2.57 -13.31 11.90
N ALA A 3 -1.55 -12.45 11.94
CA ALA A 3 -1.66 -11.08 11.49
C ALA A 3 -2.14 -11.10 10.04
N SER A 4 -3.36 -10.62 9.78
CA SER A 4 -3.87 -10.49 8.42
C SER A 4 -2.86 -9.62 7.66
N PRO A 5 -2.35 -10.07 6.49
CA PRO A 5 -1.46 -9.24 5.68
C PRO A 5 -2.17 -7.92 5.43
N THR A 6 -1.46 -6.80 5.61
CA THR A 6 -2.02 -5.43 5.56
C THR A 6 -3.04 -5.33 4.43
N GLN A 7 -4.33 -5.40 4.77
CA GLN A 7 -5.37 -5.40 3.77
C GLN A 7 -5.61 -3.94 3.39
N PHE A 8 -4.99 -3.51 2.30
CA PHE A 8 -5.05 -2.11 1.90
C PHE A 8 -6.48 -1.67 1.55
N LEU A 9 -7.28 -2.53 0.91
CA LEU A 9 -8.71 -2.27 0.71
C LEU A 9 -9.55 -2.79 1.86
N THR A 10 -10.50 -1.98 2.33
CA THR A 10 -11.57 -2.43 3.21
C THR A 10 -12.50 -3.39 2.45
N LEU A 11 -13.33 -4.12 3.20
CA LEU A 11 -14.39 -4.94 2.60
C LEU A 11 -15.35 -4.09 1.75
N GLU A 12 -15.64 -2.87 2.20
CA GLU A 12 -16.51 -1.94 1.48
C GLU A 12 -15.90 -1.50 0.16
N GLU A 13 -14.63 -1.07 0.14
CA GLU A 13 -13.95 -0.66 -1.10
C GLU A 13 -13.81 -1.84 -2.05
N SER A 14 -13.53 -3.04 -1.54
CA SER A 14 -13.52 -4.26 -2.34
C SER A 14 -14.88 -4.51 -3.00
N ALA A 15 -15.97 -4.38 -2.25
CA ALA A 15 -17.33 -4.52 -2.78
C ALA A 15 -17.71 -3.39 -3.76
N GLN A 16 -17.15 -2.19 -3.63
CA GLN A 16 -17.31 -1.12 -4.62
C GLN A 16 -16.65 -1.50 -5.95
N VAL A 17 -15.42 -2.04 -5.92
CA VAL A 17 -14.73 -2.52 -7.13
C VAL A 17 -15.49 -3.69 -7.77
N ASP A 18 -16.02 -4.61 -6.97
CA ASP A 18 -16.75 -5.78 -7.48
C ASP A 18 -18.07 -5.42 -8.16
N ARG A 19 -18.75 -4.38 -7.67
CA ARG A 19 -20.00 -3.86 -8.26
C ARG A 19 -19.77 -2.98 -9.48
N ALA A 20 -18.56 -2.48 -9.70
CA ALA A 20 -18.24 -1.67 -10.86
C ALA A 20 -18.43 -2.47 -12.17
N LEU A 21 -18.91 -1.80 -13.21
CA LEU A 21 -19.09 -2.36 -14.55
C LEU A 21 -17.75 -2.40 -15.30
N LEU A 22 -16.81 -3.14 -14.73
CA LEU A 22 -15.44 -3.31 -15.19
C LEU A 22 -15.17 -4.77 -15.54
N ALA A 23 -14.34 -5.01 -16.54
CA ALA A 23 -13.79 -6.32 -16.82
C ALA A 23 -12.87 -6.79 -15.68
N SER A 24 -12.59 -8.09 -15.60
CA SER A 24 -11.79 -8.66 -14.51
C SER A 24 -10.40 -8.03 -14.37
N HIS A 25 -9.74 -7.73 -15.50
CA HIS A 25 -8.42 -7.10 -15.49
C HIS A 25 -8.46 -5.64 -15.00
N GLU A 26 -9.53 -4.90 -15.32
CA GLU A 26 -9.75 -3.54 -14.83
C GLU A 26 -10.06 -3.53 -13.33
N LYS A 27 -10.83 -4.50 -12.83
CA LYS A 27 -11.05 -4.67 -11.38
C LYS A 27 -9.75 -4.94 -10.63
N PHE A 28 -8.89 -5.80 -11.18
CA PHE A 28 -7.55 -6.04 -10.62
C PHE A 28 -6.72 -4.75 -10.59
N LEU A 29 -6.65 -4.04 -11.71
CA LEU A 29 -5.90 -2.79 -11.80
C LEU A 29 -6.45 -1.73 -10.84
N THR A 30 -7.78 -1.63 -10.70
CA THR A 30 -8.43 -0.71 -9.76
C THR A 30 -8.03 -1.01 -8.32
N ARG A 31 -8.01 -2.30 -7.91
CA ARG A 31 -7.54 -2.71 -6.58
C ARG A 31 -6.07 -2.35 -6.36
N LEU A 32 -5.22 -2.58 -7.37
CA LEU A 32 -3.82 -2.20 -7.31
C LEU A 32 -3.67 -0.69 -7.13
N THR A 33 -4.33 0.12 -7.96
CA THR A 33 -4.28 1.59 -7.88
C THR A 33 -4.77 2.13 -6.54
N LEU A 34 -5.89 1.61 -6.01
CA LEU A 34 -6.40 2.04 -4.70
C LEU A 34 -5.44 1.66 -3.56
N SER A 35 -4.83 0.47 -3.63
CA SER A 35 -3.82 0.05 -2.66
C SER A 35 -2.59 0.95 -2.72
N SER A 36 -2.10 1.26 -3.93
CA SER A 36 -0.98 2.17 -4.14
C SER A 36 -1.28 3.57 -3.62
N LEU A 37 -2.49 4.12 -3.84
CA LEU A 37 -2.87 5.44 -3.33
C LEU A 37 -2.82 5.50 -1.79
N LYS A 38 -3.28 4.45 -1.11
CA LYS A 38 -3.22 4.38 0.36
C LYS A 38 -1.80 4.26 0.87
N LEU A 39 -0.97 3.48 0.17
CA LEU A 39 0.45 3.40 0.51
C LEU A 39 1.15 4.74 0.31
N LEU A 40 0.92 5.44 -0.81
CA LEU A 40 1.47 6.78 -1.04
C LEU A 40 1.03 7.78 0.03
N LYS A 41 -0.23 7.74 0.47
CA LYS A 41 -0.71 8.54 1.61
C LYS A 41 0.06 8.24 2.90
N HIS A 42 0.32 6.97 3.17
CA HIS A 42 1.11 6.57 4.33
C HIS A 42 2.56 7.06 4.23
N ILE A 43 3.22 6.87 3.09
CA ILE A 43 4.59 7.34 2.84
C ILE A 43 4.69 8.86 3.00
N ALA A 44 3.74 9.62 2.45
CA ALA A 44 3.71 11.08 2.57
C ALA A 44 3.58 11.52 4.03
N GLN A 45 2.71 10.86 4.80
CA GLN A 45 2.53 11.12 6.22
C GLN A 45 3.82 10.83 7.02
N ASP A 46 4.48 9.71 6.74
CA ASP A 46 5.74 9.33 7.40
C ASP A 46 6.87 10.32 7.12
N GLN A 47 6.90 10.90 5.91
CA GLN A 47 7.89 11.88 5.48
C GLN A 47 7.50 13.35 5.76
N GLY A 48 6.29 13.60 6.26
CA GLY A 48 5.80 14.95 6.58
C GLY A 48 5.61 15.86 5.36
N VAL A 49 5.32 15.28 4.19
CA VAL A 49 5.07 16.02 2.94
C VAL A 49 3.64 15.80 2.46
N ALA A 50 3.15 16.65 1.56
CA ALA A 50 1.90 16.39 0.86
C ALA A 50 2.08 15.21 -0.12
N VAL A 51 1.00 14.48 -0.44
CA VAL A 51 1.08 13.30 -1.32
C VAL A 51 1.48 13.68 -2.73
N GLU A 52 1.02 14.85 -3.18
CA GLU A 52 1.35 15.48 -4.45
C GLU A 52 2.82 15.91 -4.56
N ASP A 53 3.52 16.09 -3.42
CA ASP A 53 4.92 16.49 -3.36
C ASP A 53 5.87 15.28 -3.24
N LEU A 54 5.35 14.05 -3.11
CA LEU A 54 6.18 12.86 -3.05
C LEU A 54 6.98 12.67 -4.34
N THR A 55 8.30 12.61 -4.18
CA THR A 55 9.21 12.30 -5.27
C THR A 55 9.43 10.79 -5.41
N SER A 56 9.89 10.36 -6.59
CA SER A 56 10.28 8.96 -6.82
C SER A 56 11.41 8.52 -5.88
N GLU A 57 12.38 9.39 -5.60
CA GLU A 57 13.49 9.13 -4.68
C GLU A 57 12.99 8.84 -3.27
N GLN A 58 12.07 9.67 -2.76
CA GLN A 58 11.46 9.49 -1.45
C GLN A 58 10.67 8.19 -1.35
N VAL A 59 9.94 7.81 -2.40
CA VAL A 59 9.22 6.54 -2.45
C VAL A 59 10.20 5.37 -2.44
N ILE A 60 11.21 5.38 -3.31
CA ILE A 60 12.24 4.33 -3.38
C ILE A 60 12.93 4.18 -2.02
N HIS A 61 13.38 5.29 -1.43
CA HIS A 61 14.05 5.29 -0.15
C HIS A 61 13.18 4.69 0.97
N TRP A 62 11.90 5.05 1.01
CA TRP A 62 10.97 4.49 1.97
C TRP A 62 10.85 2.97 1.84
N PHE A 63 10.74 2.44 0.62
CA PHE A 63 10.71 1.00 0.37
C PHE A 63 12.02 0.30 0.77
N GLU A 64 13.17 0.94 0.57
CA GLU A 64 14.46 0.43 1.03
C GLU A 64 14.53 0.33 2.56
N GLN A 65 14.04 1.35 3.27
CA GLN A 65 13.98 1.35 4.74
C GLN A 65 13.02 0.27 5.27
N ASP A 66 11.81 0.17 4.72
CA ASP A 66 10.85 -0.85 5.12
C ASP A 66 11.40 -2.27 4.84
N GLY A 67 12.03 -2.46 3.68
CA GLY A 67 12.71 -3.70 3.32
C GLY A 67 13.90 -4.02 4.24
N LYS A 68 14.62 -3.01 4.73
CA LYS A 68 15.69 -3.18 5.72
C LYS A 68 15.12 -3.62 7.07
N ILE A 69 14.07 -2.96 7.57
CA ILE A 69 13.35 -3.35 8.79
C ILE A 69 12.89 -4.80 8.69
N ARG A 70 12.30 -5.20 7.54
CA ARG A 70 11.88 -6.59 7.31
C ARG A 70 13.02 -7.58 7.46
N ARG A 71 14.19 -7.29 6.88
CA ARG A 71 15.37 -8.18 6.92
C ARG A 71 15.99 -8.27 8.31
N GLU A 72 16.05 -7.16 9.03
CA GLU A 72 16.76 -7.06 10.32
C GLU A 72 15.89 -7.44 11.52
N GLN A 73 14.59 -7.12 11.46
CA GLN A 73 13.66 -7.23 12.59
C GLN A 73 12.50 -8.21 12.30
N GLY A 74 12.45 -8.74 11.08
CA GLY A 74 11.47 -9.74 10.64
C GLY A 74 10.21 -9.16 9.98
N PRO A 75 9.41 -10.01 9.31
CA PRO A 75 8.21 -9.59 8.56
C PRO A 75 7.16 -8.84 9.39
N ALA A 76 7.06 -9.14 10.69
CA ALA A 76 6.10 -8.48 11.56
C ALA A 76 6.47 -7.03 11.90
N ALA A 77 7.75 -6.64 11.75
CA ALA A 77 8.23 -5.30 12.08
C ALA A 77 8.06 -4.29 10.93
N ALA A 78 8.17 -4.75 9.68
CA ALA A 78 7.98 -3.89 8.51
C ALA A 78 6.52 -3.48 8.33
N PHE A 79 6.24 -2.32 7.78
CA PHE A 79 4.89 -1.89 7.41
C PHE A 79 4.29 -2.83 6.35
N LEU A 80 5.07 -3.18 5.32
CA LEU A 80 4.65 -4.18 4.33
C LEU A 80 4.90 -5.58 4.87
N LYS A 81 3.82 -6.35 5.00
CA LYS A 81 3.83 -7.70 5.63
C LYS A 81 4.04 -8.85 4.64
N TRP A 82 4.32 -8.55 3.38
CA TRP A 82 4.58 -9.54 2.33
C TRP A 82 6.07 -9.65 1.98
#